data_AF-A0A2V6DY54-F1
#
_entry.id   AF-A0A2V6DY54-F1
#
_cell.length_a   1.000
_cell.length_b   1.000
_cell.length_c   1.000
_cell.angle_alpha   90.00
_cell.angle_beta   90.00
_cell.angle_gamma   90.00
#
_symmetry.space_group_name_H-M   'P 1'
#
loop_
_entity.id
_entity.type
_entity.pdbx_description
1 polymer ?
#
loop_
_entity_poly.entity_id
_entity_poly.type
_entity_poly.pdbx_seq_one_letter_code
_entity_poly.pdbx_strand_id
1 'polypeptide(L)'
;MHVSEMNWMMVEEYLKRDDRCVLPLGSTEQHAYLSLSVDSILAERIAMEAAEPLGVPVFPVLAYGITPYFQAFPGSITLRIDTHLAVVRDILDALAEQGFKRILIVNGHGGNSPAQSLVGEWMADHPNLRVKFHNWWSAPKAWAQVIAIDPIASHASWMENFPWTRLVNVSMPSERKPMSDLEYLRQLDPRSLRDYLKDGNYGGHYQQADEEMMKVWHAGVAETRELLETM
;
A
#
# COMPACT_ATOMS: atom_id res chain seq x y z
N MET A 1 -8.14 -9.41 -12.68
CA MET A 1 -7.28 -9.94 -13.78
C MET A 1 -5.90 -9.34 -13.61
N HIS A 2 -4.83 -10.13 -13.70
CA HIS A 2 -3.48 -9.58 -13.57
C HIS A 2 -2.95 -9.15 -14.95
N VAL A 3 -2.52 -7.89 -15.10
CA VAL A 3 -1.97 -7.42 -16.39
C VAL A 3 -0.74 -8.24 -16.83
N SER A 4 0.05 -8.79 -15.89
CA SER A 4 1.20 -9.65 -16.22
C SER A 4 0.82 -10.99 -16.87
N GLU A 5 -0.47 -11.37 -16.80
CA GLU A 5 -1.03 -12.57 -17.42
C GLU A 5 -1.85 -12.24 -18.69
N MET A 6 -1.84 -10.97 -19.11
CA MET A 6 -2.58 -10.47 -20.27
C MET A 6 -1.60 -10.07 -21.38
N ASN A 7 -2.05 -10.22 -22.63
CA ASN A 7 -1.42 -9.56 -23.77
C ASN A 7 -2.20 -8.30 -24.16
N TRP A 8 -1.64 -7.44 -25.01
CA TRP A 8 -2.27 -6.16 -25.34
C TRP A 8 -3.65 -6.28 -26.02
N MET A 9 -3.92 -7.38 -26.74
CA MET A 9 -5.20 -7.66 -27.40
C MET A 9 -6.29 -8.01 -26.38
N MET A 10 -5.93 -8.69 -25.28
CA MET A 10 -6.86 -8.92 -24.17
C MET A 10 -7.23 -7.62 -23.46
N VAL A 11 -6.29 -6.68 -23.33
CA VAL A 11 -6.57 -5.34 -22.78
C VAL A 11 -7.45 -4.53 -23.73
N GLU A 12 -7.17 -4.56 -25.03
CA GLU A 12 -8.02 -3.93 -26.05
C GLU A 12 -9.46 -4.46 -26.00
N GLU A 13 -9.64 -5.78 -25.89
CA GLU A 13 -10.97 -6.39 -25.77
C GLU A 13 -11.67 -6.02 -24.44
N TYR A 14 -10.92 -5.90 -23.34
CA TYR A 14 -11.45 -5.41 -22.08
C TYR A 14 -11.97 -3.97 -22.17
N LEU A 15 -11.21 -3.08 -22.82
CA LEU A 15 -11.56 -1.66 -22.94
C LEU A 15 -12.83 -1.39 -23.77
N LYS A 16 -13.30 -2.38 -24.55
CA LYS A 16 -14.60 -2.30 -25.24
C LYS A 16 -15.80 -2.37 -24.29
N ARG A 17 -15.61 -2.89 -23.07
CA ARG A 17 -16.70 -3.17 -22.10
C ARG A 17 -16.56 -2.40 -20.78
N ASP A 18 -15.35 -2.10 -20.35
CA ASP A 18 -15.09 -1.41 -19.08
C ASP A 18 -13.78 -0.63 -19.18
N ASP A 19 -13.70 0.50 -18.49
CA ASP A 19 -12.58 1.45 -18.53
C ASP A 19 -11.95 1.64 -17.14
N ARG A 20 -12.21 0.70 -16.24
CA ARG A 20 -11.63 0.65 -14.90
C ARG A 20 -10.26 -0.02 -14.91
N CYS A 21 -9.37 0.43 -14.04
CA CYS A 21 -8.18 -0.33 -13.68
C CYS A 21 -7.74 -0.04 -12.25
N VAL A 22 -6.88 -0.90 -11.73
CA VAL A 22 -6.24 -0.71 -10.42
C VAL A 22 -4.74 -0.52 -10.60
N LEU A 23 -4.19 0.49 -9.91
CA LEU A 23 -2.76 0.74 -9.81
C LEU A 23 -2.33 0.58 -8.34
N PRO A 24 -1.65 -0.52 -7.99
CA PRO A 24 -1.09 -0.68 -6.65
C PRO A 24 0.17 0.18 -6.48
N LEU A 25 0.30 0.87 -5.36
CA LEU A 25 1.53 1.58 -4.97
C LEU A 25 2.06 0.99 -3.66
N GLY A 26 3.32 0.56 -3.66
CA GLY A 26 3.99 0.00 -2.50
C GLY A 26 5.21 0.83 -2.06
N SER A 27 6.13 0.14 -1.42
CA SER A 27 7.47 0.60 -1.05
C SER A 27 8.37 -0.62 -0.84
N THR A 28 9.68 -0.37 -0.78
CA THR A 28 10.67 -1.34 -0.32
C THR A 28 11.41 -0.73 0.86
N GLU A 29 11.02 -1.12 2.07
CA GLU A 29 11.47 -0.50 3.31
C GLU A 29 11.51 -1.48 4.48
N GLN A 30 12.29 -1.12 5.49
CA GLN A 30 12.40 -1.89 6.73
C GLN A 30 11.01 -2.13 7.33
N HIS A 31 10.74 -3.38 7.73
CA HIS A 31 9.52 -3.75 8.45
C HIS A 31 9.86 -4.68 9.62
N ALA A 32 10.87 -4.28 10.40
CA ALA A 32 11.45 -5.10 11.46
C ALA A 32 11.80 -6.53 11.00
N TYR A 33 11.00 -7.52 11.41
CA TYR A 33 11.23 -8.94 11.15
C TYR A 33 10.50 -9.47 9.91
N LEU A 34 9.72 -8.62 9.22
CA LEU A 34 8.96 -8.97 8.02
C LEU A 34 9.78 -8.77 6.73
N SER A 35 9.19 -9.17 5.61
CA SER A 35 9.72 -8.86 4.28
C SER A 35 9.94 -7.34 4.10
N LEU A 36 11.02 -6.96 3.40
CA LEU A 36 11.24 -5.57 3.00
C LEU A 36 10.19 -5.05 2.01
N SER A 37 9.39 -5.94 1.43
CA SER A 37 8.38 -5.61 0.42
C SER A 37 6.95 -5.69 0.98
N VAL A 38 6.75 -5.57 2.30
CA VAL A 38 5.42 -5.60 2.95
C VAL A 38 4.42 -4.72 2.20
N ASP A 39 4.72 -3.44 2.02
CA ASP A 39 3.80 -2.49 1.38
C ASP A 39 3.40 -2.91 -0.03
N SER A 40 4.37 -3.43 -0.80
CA SER A 40 4.14 -3.89 -2.17
C SER A 40 3.27 -5.15 -2.19
N ILE A 41 3.61 -6.14 -1.35
CA ILE A 41 2.88 -7.41 -1.24
C ILE A 41 1.42 -7.15 -0.84
N LEU A 42 1.21 -6.31 0.17
CA LEU A 42 -0.13 -6.05 0.71
C LEU A 42 -0.99 -5.24 -0.27
N ALA A 43 -0.45 -4.19 -0.87
CA ALA A 43 -1.17 -3.37 -1.85
C ALA A 43 -1.58 -4.18 -3.09
N GLU A 44 -0.64 -4.96 -3.65
CA GLU A 44 -0.91 -5.78 -4.84
C GLU A 44 -1.96 -6.84 -4.53
N ARG A 45 -1.82 -7.54 -3.41
CA ARG A 45 -2.73 -8.65 -3.08
C ARG A 45 -4.15 -8.17 -2.75
N ILE A 46 -4.32 -7.06 -2.03
CA ILE A 46 -5.65 -6.47 -1.82
C ILE A 46 -6.26 -6.01 -3.15
N ALA A 47 -5.49 -5.34 -3.99
CA ALA A 47 -5.96 -4.91 -5.31
C ALA A 47 -6.46 -6.11 -6.14
N MET A 48 -5.69 -7.19 -6.15
CA MET A 48 -6.04 -8.43 -6.86
C MET A 48 -7.32 -9.08 -6.32
N GLU A 49 -7.41 -9.33 -5.02
CA GLU A 49 -8.58 -9.99 -4.40
C GLU A 49 -9.85 -9.11 -4.48
N ALA A 50 -9.71 -7.79 -4.43
CA ALA A 50 -10.84 -6.88 -4.58
C ALA A 50 -11.35 -6.83 -6.03
N ALA A 51 -10.44 -6.79 -7.00
CA ALA A 51 -10.75 -6.62 -8.43
C ALA A 51 -11.16 -7.92 -9.14
N GLU A 52 -10.75 -9.09 -8.64
CA GLU A 52 -10.99 -10.39 -9.28
C GLU A 52 -12.48 -10.63 -9.60
N PRO A 53 -13.44 -10.50 -8.65
CA PRO A 53 -14.85 -10.76 -8.94
C PRO A 53 -15.48 -9.79 -9.96
N LEU A 54 -14.85 -8.62 -10.14
CA LEU A 54 -15.33 -7.57 -11.04
C LEU A 54 -14.69 -7.66 -12.43
N GLY A 55 -13.71 -8.54 -12.63
CA GLY A 55 -12.96 -8.64 -13.87
C GLY A 55 -12.23 -7.34 -14.23
N VAL A 56 -11.80 -6.56 -13.24
CA VAL A 56 -11.01 -5.32 -13.45
C VAL A 56 -9.52 -5.69 -13.50
N PRO A 57 -8.74 -5.13 -14.46
CA PRO A 57 -7.31 -5.36 -14.55
C PRO A 57 -6.54 -4.62 -13.46
N VAL A 58 -5.58 -5.30 -12.86
CA VAL A 58 -4.63 -4.76 -11.88
C VAL A 58 -3.27 -4.68 -12.55
N PHE A 59 -2.70 -3.47 -12.57
CA PHE A 59 -1.36 -3.21 -13.09
C PHE A 59 -0.29 -3.64 -12.09
N PRO A 60 0.96 -3.87 -12.54
CA PRO A 60 2.06 -4.18 -11.64
C PRO A 60 2.23 -3.13 -10.54
N VAL A 61 2.51 -3.58 -9.33
CA VAL A 61 2.76 -2.68 -8.20
C VAL A 61 3.99 -1.80 -8.43
N LEU A 62 3.89 -0.52 -8.10
CA LEU A 62 5.07 0.35 -8.00
C LEU A 62 5.83 -0.01 -6.72
N ALA A 63 6.90 -0.79 -6.86
CA ALA A 63 7.62 -1.40 -5.74
C ALA A 63 8.49 -0.43 -4.90
N TYR A 64 8.71 0.80 -5.37
CA TYR A 64 9.52 1.80 -4.68
C TYR A 64 8.70 3.05 -4.40
N GLY A 65 8.68 3.47 -3.14
CA GLY A 65 7.92 4.61 -2.64
C GLY A 65 8.81 5.71 -2.06
N ILE A 66 8.19 6.56 -1.24
CA ILE A 66 8.87 7.65 -0.52
C ILE A 66 9.10 7.22 0.94
N THR A 67 10.33 6.87 1.30
CA THR A 67 10.72 6.39 2.63
C THR A 67 12.06 6.98 3.13
N PRO A 68 12.24 8.32 3.07
CA PRO A 68 13.52 8.94 3.40
C PRO A 68 13.95 8.69 4.85
N TYR A 69 12.99 8.56 5.76
CA TYR A 69 13.23 8.29 7.18
C TYR A 69 13.87 6.92 7.44
N PHE A 70 13.68 5.92 6.58
CA PHE A 70 14.29 4.60 6.72
C PHE A 70 15.60 4.40 5.97
N GLN A 71 16.20 5.44 5.40
CA GLN A 71 17.47 5.33 4.65
C GLN A 71 18.65 4.71 5.40
N ALA A 72 18.66 4.75 6.74
CA ALA A 72 19.72 4.13 7.54
C ALA A 72 19.49 2.63 7.82
N PHE A 73 18.33 2.08 7.45
CA PHE A 73 17.98 0.68 7.59
C PHE A 73 18.35 -0.07 6.29
N PRO A 74 19.28 -1.03 6.34
CA PRO A 74 19.74 -1.74 5.14
C PRO A 74 18.59 -2.38 4.36
N GLY A 75 18.58 -2.16 3.03
CA GLY A 75 17.54 -2.65 2.14
C GLY A 75 16.38 -1.67 1.91
N SER A 76 16.25 -0.61 2.72
CA SER A 76 15.26 0.45 2.46
C SER A 76 15.71 1.33 1.31
N ILE A 77 14.88 1.43 0.26
CA ILE A 77 15.17 2.22 -0.94
C ILE A 77 14.05 3.24 -1.11
N THR A 78 14.43 4.53 -1.09
CA THR A 78 13.49 5.64 -1.27
C THR A 78 13.71 6.33 -2.59
N LEU A 79 12.62 6.65 -3.28
CA LEU A 79 12.62 7.68 -4.31
C LEU A 79 12.62 9.06 -3.66
N ARG A 80 13.12 10.05 -4.39
CA ARG A 80 12.85 11.46 -4.06
C ARG A 80 11.37 11.74 -4.34
N ILE A 81 10.79 12.71 -3.62
CA ILE A 81 9.38 13.09 -3.79
C ILE A 81 9.09 13.45 -5.25
N ASP A 82 9.89 14.33 -5.85
CA ASP A 82 9.74 14.75 -7.25
C ASP A 82 9.76 13.58 -8.24
N THR A 83 10.63 12.61 -8.00
CA THR A 83 10.82 11.43 -8.85
C THR A 83 9.62 10.49 -8.73
N HIS A 84 9.14 10.23 -7.51
CA HIS A 84 7.94 9.41 -7.29
C HIS A 84 6.71 10.07 -7.92
N LEU A 85 6.52 11.38 -7.74
CA LEU A 85 5.41 12.11 -8.35
C LEU A 85 5.49 12.10 -9.88
N ALA A 86 6.67 12.26 -10.46
CA ALA A 86 6.86 12.15 -11.92
C ALA A 86 6.48 10.77 -12.43
N VAL A 87 6.93 9.69 -11.77
CA VAL A 87 6.58 8.31 -12.16
C VAL A 87 5.07 8.07 -12.06
N VAL A 88 4.43 8.47 -10.96
CA VAL A 88 2.98 8.30 -10.80
C VAL A 88 2.21 9.09 -11.87
N ARG A 89 2.63 10.32 -12.18
CA ARG A 89 2.04 11.14 -13.24
C ARG A 89 2.17 10.45 -14.61
N ASP A 90 3.37 10.02 -14.98
CA ASP A 90 3.62 9.32 -16.25
C ASP A 90 2.75 8.07 -16.39
N ILE A 91 2.56 7.31 -15.30
CA ILE A 91 1.67 6.13 -15.31
C ILE A 91 0.21 6.55 -15.50
N LEU A 92 -0.28 7.59 -14.81
CA LEU A 92 -1.66 8.07 -14.97
C LEU A 92 -1.93 8.59 -16.39
N ASP A 93 -1.00 9.38 -16.93
CA ASP A 93 -1.06 9.89 -18.30
C ASP A 93 -1.11 8.73 -19.31
N ALA A 94 -0.24 7.72 -19.16
CA ALA A 94 -0.23 6.55 -20.03
C ALA A 94 -1.52 5.72 -19.91
N LEU A 95 -2.04 5.49 -18.70
CA LEU A 95 -3.30 4.77 -18.49
C LEU A 95 -4.47 5.51 -19.15
N ALA A 96 -4.52 6.83 -19.01
CA ALA A 96 -5.51 7.68 -19.65
C ALA A 96 -5.44 7.61 -21.17
N GLU A 97 -4.23 7.67 -21.75
CA GLU A 97 -4.00 7.57 -23.19
C GLU A 97 -4.44 6.21 -23.75
N GLN A 98 -4.23 5.12 -22.99
CA GLN A 98 -4.70 3.78 -23.36
C GLN A 98 -6.22 3.62 -23.27
N GLY A 99 -6.95 4.57 -22.65
CA GLY A 99 -8.41 4.58 -22.59
C GLY A 99 -8.99 4.20 -21.22
N PHE A 100 -8.17 4.00 -20.18
CA PHE A 100 -8.67 3.85 -18.82
C PHE A 100 -9.12 5.20 -18.27
N LYS A 101 -10.36 5.26 -17.76
CA LYS A 101 -10.96 6.51 -17.27
C LYS A 101 -11.27 6.50 -15.78
N ARG A 102 -11.32 5.32 -15.18
CA ARG A 102 -11.66 5.11 -13.77
C ARG A 102 -10.55 4.32 -13.09
N ILE A 103 -9.61 5.02 -12.48
CA ILE A 103 -8.40 4.43 -11.90
C ILE A 103 -8.52 4.39 -10.38
N LEU A 104 -8.49 3.20 -9.79
CA LEU A 104 -8.31 3.06 -8.34
C LEU A 104 -6.82 2.89 -8.06
N ILE A 105 -6.24 3.82 -7.30
CA ILE A 105 -4.93 3.64 -6.71
C ILE A 105 -5.12 2.94 -5.37
N VAL A 106 -4.57 1.73 -5.22
CA VAL A 106 -4.49 1.01 -3.95
C VAL A 106 -3.09 1.23 -3.39
N ASN A 107 -2.97 2.20 -2.50
CA ASN A 107 -1.71 2.49 -1.84
C ASN A 107 -1.54 1.56 -0.63
N GLY A 108 -0.32 1.07 -0.42
CA GLY A 108 0.11 0.29 0.74
C GLY A 108 1.08 1.01 1.69
N HIS A 109 1.54 2.21 1.35
CA HIS A 109 2.59 2.91 2.10
C HIS A 109 2.21 4.35 2.47
N GLY A 110 2.32 4.70 3.75
CA GLY A 110 1.99 6.05 4.24
C GLY A 110 2.86 7.17 3.64
N GLY A 111 4.12 6.87 3.33
CA GLY A 111 5.04 7.85 2.75
C GLY A 111 4.64 8.30 1.35
N ASN A 112 3.82 7.53 0.62
CA ASN A 112 3.32 7.87 -0.71
C ASN A 112 2.20 8.92 -0.71
N SER A 113 1.79 9.45 0.46
CA SER A 113 0.73 10.44 0.58
C SER A 113 0.86 11.69 -0.31
N PRO A 114 2.05 12.20 -0.69
CA PRO A 114 2.14 13.30 -1.66
C PRO A 114 1.49 12.97 -3.02
N ALA A 115 1.44 11.70 -3.41
CA ALA A 115 0.78 11.29 -4.65
C ALA A 115 -0.75 11.55 -4.61
N GLN A 116 -1.36 11.59 -3.43
CA GLN A 116 -2.77 11.96 -3.30
C GLN A 116 -3.04 13.42 -3.74
N SER A 117 -2.13 14.34 -3.41
CA SER A 117 -2.22 15.73 -3.86
C SER A 117 -2.01 15.84 -5.37
N LEU A 118 -1.03 15.11 -5.91
CA LEU A 118 -0.82 15.00 -7.36
C LEU A 118 -2.08 14.48 -8.08
N VAL A 119 -2.75 13.47 -7.53
CA VAL A 119 -4.00 12.94 -8.11
C VAL A 119 -5.08 14.03 -8.20
N GLY A 120 -5.22 14.86 -7.16
CA GLY A 120 -6.16 15.98 -7.17
C GLY A 120 -5.85 17.01 -8.26
N GLU A 121 -4.59 17.40 -8.40
CA GLU A 121 -4.10 18.29 -9.47
C GLU A 121 -4.33 17.66 -10.84
N TRP A 122 -3.93 16.41 -11.03
CA TRP A 122 -4.05 15.69 -12.30
C TRP A 122 -5.50 15.58 -12.76
N MET A 123 -6.46 15.28 -11.86
CA MET A 123 -7.88 15.24 -12.22
C MET A 123 -8.43 16.62 -12.62
N ALA A 124 -7.89 17.72 -12.07
CA ALA A 124 -8.31 19.06 -12.47
C ALA A 124 -7.92 19.36 -13.94
N ASP A 125 -6.79 18.83 -14.39
CA ASP A 125 -6.33 18.92 -15.79
C ASP A 125 -7.08 17.93 -16.72
N HIS A 126 -7.77 16.93 -16.15
CA HIS A 126 -8.43 15.83 -16.87
C HIS A 126 -9.91 15.67 -16.46
N PRO A 127 -10.81 16.62 -16.81
CA PRO A 127 -12.16 16.73 -16.23
C PRO A 127 -13.11 15.54 -16.49
N ASN A 128 -12.75 14.63 -17.41
CA ASN A 128 -13.55 13.44 -17.73
C ASN A 128 -12.99 12.15 -17.12
N LEU A 129 -11.87 12.22 -16.42
CA LEU A 129 -11.20 11.07 -15.81
C LEU A 129 -11.38 11.11 -14.29
N ARG A 130 -11.40 9.93 -13.68
CA ARG A 130 -11.65 9.75 -12.25
C ARG A 130 -10.55 8.88 -11.66
N VAL A 131 -9.91 9.39 -10.62
CA VAL A 131 -8.90 8.66 -9.86
C VAL A 131 -9.28 8.69 -8.38
N LYS A 132 -9.38 7.52 -7.76
CA LYS A 132 -9.54 7.40 -6.30
C LYS A 132 -8.20 6.97 -5.71
N PHE A 133 -7.68 7.72 -4.74
CA PHE A 133 -6.49 7.34 -3.97
C PHE A 133 -6.91 6.68 -2.67
N HIS A 134 -6.63 5.39 -2.51
CA HIS A 134 -7.11 4.56 -1.41
C HIS A 134 -5.94 4.00 -0.60
N ASN A 135 -5.77 4.49 0.64
CA ASN A 135 -4.88 3.89 1.63
C ASN A 135 -5.63 2.72 2.29
N TRP A 136 -5.40 1.49 1.83
CA TRP A 136 -6.22 0.34 2.24
C TRP A 136 -6.12 0.06 3.74
N TRP A 137 -4.92 0.24 4.32
CA TRP A 137 -4.63 -0.13 5.71
C TRP A 137 -5.26 0.82 6.73
N SER A 138 -5.54 2.06 6.33
CA SER A 138 -6.19 3.09 7.15
C SER A 138 -7.62 3.38 6.69
N ALA A 139 -8.18 2.55 5.82
CA ALA A 139 -9.54 2.69 5.36
C ALA A 139 -10.54 2.41 6.51
N PRO A 140 -11.68 3.12 6.58
CA PRO A 140 -12.59 3.04 7.73
C PRO A 140 -12.93 1.64 8.23
N LYS A 141 -13.25 0.68 7.36
CA LYS A 141 -13.63 -0.69 7.77
C LYS A 141 -12.41 -1.50 8.19
N ALA A 142 -11.31 -1.41 7.44
CA ALA A 142 -10.05 -2.07 7.81
C ALA A 142 -9.54 -1.57 9.17
N TRP A 143 -9.49 -0.24 9.33
CA TRP A 143 -9.03 0.40 10.56
C TRP A 143 -9.93 0.10 11.76
N ALA A 144 -11.25 0.00 11.55
CA ALA A 144 -12.16 -0.41 12.62
C ALA A 144 -11.83 -1.81 13.17
N GLN A 145 -11.39 -2.75 12.32
CA GLN A 145 -10.92 -4.07 12.78
C GLN A 145 -9.60 -3.94 13.55
N VAL A 146 -8.66 -3.11 13.08
CA VAL A 146 -7.38 -2.87 13.77
C VAL A 146 -7.63 -2.37 15.20
N ILE A 147 -8.45 -1.34 15.35
CA ILE A 147 -8.80 -0.77 16.66
C ILE A 147 -9.52 -1.76 17.57
N ALA A 148 -10.39 -2.61 17.01
CA ALA A 148 -11.12 -3.62 17.77
C ALA A 148 -10.20 -4.74 18.32
N ILE A 149 -9.12 -5.07 17.61
CA ILE A 149 -8.17 -6.11 17.99
C ILE A 149 -7.13 -5.56 18.98
N ASP A 150 -6.40 -4.52 18.59
CA ASP A 150 -5.45 -3.83 19.46
C ASP A 150 -5.16 -2.42 18.91
N PRO A 151 -5.54 -1.34 19.63
CA PRO A 151 -5.31 0.02 19.17
C PRO A 151 -3.83 0.43 19.14
N ILE A 152 -2.92 -0.33 19.76
CA ILE A 152 -1.48 -0.11 19.64
C ILE A 152 -0.96 -0.86 18.41
N ALA A 153 -1.18 -0.25 17.25
CA ALA A 153 -0.80 -0.77 15.95
C ALA A 153 -0.29 0.35 15.05
N SER A 154 0.83 0.11 14.36
CA SER A 154 1.47 1.07 13.47
C SER A 154 2.49 0.33 12.60
N HIS A 155 3.55 1.03 12.20
CA HIS A 155 4.59 0.50 11.33
C HIS A 155 5.38 -0.67 11.95
N ALA A 156 5.55 -1.70 11.13
CA ALA A 156 6.17 -3.00 11.39
C ALA A 156 5.57 -3.75 12.59
N SER A 157 4.35 -3.40 12.99
CA SER A 157 3.61 -4.08 14.05
C SER A 157 2.78 -5.23 13.50
N TRP A 158 2.06 -5.91 14.39
CA TRP A 158 1.16 -6.99 14.04
C TRP A 158 0.17 -6.65 12.91
N MET A 159 -0.25 -5.38 12.74
CA MET A 159 -1.24 -5.00 11.72
C MET A 159 -0.73 -5.15 10.28
N GLU A 160 0.59 -5.23 10.09
CA GLU A 160 1.24 -5.48 8.80
C GLU A 160 1.73 -6.94 8.70
N ASN A 161 1.66 -7.71 9.79
CA ASN A 161 2.20 -9.07 9.91
C ASN A 161 1.20 -10.15 9.45
N PHE A 162 0.87 -10.14 8.17
CA PHE A 162 0.07 -11.18 7.53
C PHE A 162 0.90 -12.41 7.16
N PRO A 163 0.29 -13.61 7.03
CA PRO A 163 1.02 -14.83 6.66
C PRO A 163 1.93 -14.70 5.42
N TRP A 164 1.52 -13.90 4.43
CA TRP A 164 2.28 -13.67 3.19
C TRP A 164 3.34 -12.55 3.27
N THR A 165 3.51 -11.91 4.42
CA THR A 165 4.59 -10.94 4.68
C THR A 165 5.69 -11.50 5.57
N ARG A 166 5.45 -12.67 6.18
CA ARG A 166 6.39 -13.36 7.06
C ARG A 166 7.48 -14.06 6.26
N LEU A 167 8.69 -14.02 6.79
CA LEU A 167 9.84 -14.68 6.20
C LEU A 167 10.00 -16.09 6.79
N VAL A 168 10.33 -17.05 5.92
CA VAL A 168 10.65 -18.42 6.34
C VAL A 168 11.87 -18.37 7.27
N ASN A 169 11.81 -19.11 8.38
CA ASN A 169 12.86 -19.18 9.41
C ASN A 169 13.10 -17.88 10.21
N VAL A 170 12.18 -16.92 10.18
CA VAL A 170 12.21 -15.74 11.07
C VAL A 170 11.04 -15.83 12.06
N SER A 171 11.37 -15.89 13.35
CA SER A 171 10.38 -15.90 14.43
C SER A 171 10.11 -14.49 14.97
N MET A 172 8.86 -14.20 15.28
CA MET A 172 8.47 -12.92 15.86
C MET A 172 8.73 -12.89 17.37
N PRO A 173 9.19 -11.75 17.94
CA PRO A 173 9.22 -11.57 19.38
C PRO A 173 7.83 -11.75 20.00
N SER A 174 7.76 -12.40 21.18
CA SER A 174 6.51 -12.57 21.94
C SER A 174 6.18 -11.35 22.81
N GLU A 175 7.17 -10.49 23.04
CA GLU A 175 7.05 -9.28 23.84
C GLU A 175 6.23 -8.22 23.12
N ARG A 176 5.61 -7.32 23.92
CA ARG A 176 4.92 -6.14 23.39
C ARG A 176 5.83 -4.93 23.51
N LYS A 177 6.05 -4.22 22.41
CA LYS A 177 6.80 -2.96 22.42
C LYS A 177 5.86 -1.80 22.81
N PRO A 178 6.24 -0.93 23.76
CA PRO A 178 5.50 0.31 23.99
C PRO A 178 5.43 1.15 22.72
N MET A 179 4.35 1.91 22.55
CA MET A 179 4.25 2.82 21.41
C MET A 179 5.33 3.89 21.49
N SER A 180 6.05 4.08 20.38
CA SER A 180 7.04 5.13 20.24
C SER A 180 6.37 6.50 20.18
N ASP A 181 7.05 7.52 20.70
CA ASP A 181 6.60 8.91 20.55
C ASP A 181 6.72 9.35 19.08
N LEU A 182 5.58 9.33 18.38
CA LEU A 182 5.52 9.64 16.95
C LEU A 182 5.91 11.09 16.63
N GLU A 183 5.67 12.04 17.54
CA GLU A 183 6.07 13.43 17.34
C GLU A 183 7.60 13.57 17.45
N TYR A 184 8.20 12.80 18.35
CA TYR A 184 9.66 12.73 18.44
C TYR A 184 10.27 12.02 17.23
N LEU A 185 9.71 10.90 16.78
CA LEU A 185 10.23 10.17 15.61
C LEU A 185 10.34 11.06 14.35
N ARG A 186 9.36 11.93 14.12
CA ARG A 186 9.34 12.84 12.96
C ARG A 186 10.46 13.90 12.97
N GLN A 187 11.12 14.09 14.10
CA GLN A 187 12.22 15.05 14.26
C GLN A 187 13.60 14.41 14.05
N LEU A 188 13.67 13.09 13.93
CA LEU A 188 14.93 12.36 13.81
C LEU A 188 15.38 12.23 12.35
N ASP A 189 16.69 12.38 12.13
CA ASP A 189 17.31 11.93 10.89
C ASP A 189 17.33 10.38 10.84
N PRO A 190 17.55 9.77 9.66
CA PRO A 190 17.45 8.31 9.51
C PRO A 190 18.36 7.51 10.44
N ARG A 191 19.58 7.99 10.75
CA ARG A 191 20.50 7.25 11.64
C ARG A 191 20.02 7.31 13.07
N SER A 192 19.65 8.50 13.54
CA SER A 192 19.08 8.70 14.87
C SER A 192 17.77 7.93 15.05
N LEU A 193 16.95 7.86 14.00
CA LEU A 193 15.72 7.07 14.00
C LEU A 193 16.00 5.57 14.18
N ARG A 194 16.98 5.04 13.44
CA ARG A 194 17.41 3.64 13.58
C ARG A 194 17.96 3.35 14.96
N ASP A 195 18.78 4.23 15.51
CA ASP A 195 19.36 4.06 16.84
C ASP A 195 18.27 4.07 17.93
N TYR A 196 17.25 4.92 17.76
CA TYR A 196 16.10 5.00 18.67
C TYR A 196 15.19 3.76 18.59
N LEU A 197 14.77 3.38 17.38
CA LEU A 197 13.83 2.27 17.18
C LEU A 197 14.48 0.91 17.36
N LYS A 198 15.79 0.80 17.09
CA LYS A 198 16.59 -0.44 17.03
C LYS A 198 16.12 -1.39 15.93
N ASP A 199 15.05 -2.13 16.20
CA ASP A 199 14.48 -3.12 15.29
C ASP A 199 13.58 -2.51 14.21
N GLY A 200 13.24 -1.22 14.34
CA GLY A 200 12.41 -0.50 13.35
C GLY A 200 10.90 -0.58 13.60
N ASN A 201 10.43 -1.37 14.57
CA ASN A 201 9.01 -1.43 14.94
C ASN A 201 8.59 -0.19 15.75
N TYR A 202 7.43 0.41 15.45
CA TYR A 202 6.97 1.63 16.12
C TYR A 202 6.26 1.37 17.45
N GLY A 203 5.67 0.20 17.63
CA GLY A 203 5.02 -0.23 18.86
C GLY A 203 4.02 -1.37 18.64
N GLY A 204 3.53 -1.93 19.74
CA GLY A 204 2.51 -2.97 19.74
C GLY A 204 3.08 -4.39 19.79
N HIS A 205 2.21 -5.37 19.57
CA HIS A 205 2.64 -6.74 19.33
C HIS A 205 3.32 -6.84 17.96
N TYR A 206 4.29 -7.74 17.82
CA TYR A 206 4.92 -8.04 16.53
C TYR A 206 4.03 -8.91 15.67
N GLN A 207 3.21 -9.77 16.29
CA GLN A 207 2.33 -10.71 15.61
C GLN A 207 1.03 -10.89 16.41
N GLN A 208 -0.09 -11.06 15.70
CA GLN A 208 -1.35 -11.55 16.24
C GLN A 208 -1.69 -12.92 15.62
N ALA A 209 -2.71 -13.58 16.16
CA ALA A 209 -3.25 -14.81 15.57
C ALA A 209 -3.74 -14.57 14.14
N ASP A 210 -3.56 -15.56 13.26
CA ASP A 210 -3.90 -15.42 11.84
C ASP A 210 -5.41 -15.18 11.64
N GLU A 211 -6.23 -15.74 12.52
CA GLU A 211 -7.67 -15.51 12.53
C GLU A 211 -8.02 -14.03 12.76
N GLU A 212 -7.26 -13.32 13.59
CA GLU A 212 -7.44 -11.89 13.81
C GLU A 212 -6.94 -11.07 12.61
N MET A 213 -5.79 -11.46 12.04
CA MET A 213 -5.27 -10.84 10.81
C MET A 213 -6.27 -10.94 9.66
N MET A 214 -6.92 -12.10 9.50
CA MET A 214 -7.90 -12.29 8.43
C MET A 214 -9.14 -11.41 8.57
N LYS A 215 -9.51 -10.95 9.78
CA LYS A 215 -10.60 -9.97 9.95
C LYS A 215 -10.24 -8.63 9.33
N VAL A 216 -9.03 -8.13 9.60
CA VAL A 216 -8.50 -6.91 8.98
C VAL A 216 -8.43 -7.06 7.47
N TRP A 217 -7.92 -8.22 7.01
CA TRP A 217 -7.78 -8.50 5.58
C TRP A 217 -9.12 -8.48 4.85
N HIS A 218 -10.10 -9.25 5.33
CA HIS A 218 -11.41 -9.32 4.69
C HIS A 218 -12.13 -7.97 4.69
N ALA A 219 -11.98 -7.18 5.74
CA ALA A 219 -12.52 -5.82 5.78
C ALA A 219 -11.87 -4.91 4.73
N GLY A 220 -10.53 -4.96 4.60
CA GLY A 220 -9.79 -4.20 3.59
C GLY A 220 -10.14 -4.59 2.15
N VAL A 221 -10.23 -5.89 1.86
CA VAL A 221 -10.63 -6.40 0.53
C VAL A 221 -12.06 -5.97 0.19
N ALA A 222 -12.99 -6.12 1.14
CA ALA A 222 -14.39 -5.72 0.92
C ALA A 222 -14.53 -4.21 0.67
N GLU A 223 -13.88 -3.38 1.48
CA GLU A 223 -13.91 -1.93 1.33
C GLU A 223 -13.25 -1.47 0.02
N THR A 224 -12.13 -2.08 -0.37
CA THR A 224 -11.49 -1.82 -1.68
C THR A 224 -12.42 -2.19 -2.83
N ARG A 225 -13.13 -3.32 -2.74
CA ARG A 225 -14.08 -3.77 -3.77
C ARG A 225 -15.27 -2.82 -3.90
N GLU A 226 -15.84 -2.37 -2.78
CA GLU A 226 -16.94 -1.39 -2.79
C GLU A 226 -16.52 -0.07 -3.48
N LEU A 227 -15.26 0.35 -3.32
CA LEU A 227 -14.74 1.51 -4.02
C LEU A 227 -14.72 1.33 -5.54
N LEU A 228 -14.37 0.13 -6.03
CA LEU A 228 -14.37 -0.24 -7.46
C LEU A 228 -15.78 -0.36 -8.05
N GLU A 229 -16.74 -0.87 -7.28
CA GLU A 229 -18.15 -0.97 -7.68
C GLU A 229 -18.81 0.41 -7.83
N THR A 230 -18.32 1.40 -7.07
CA THR A 230 -18.87 2.76 -7.00
C THR A 230 -18.07 3.80 -7.80
N MET A 231 -17.22 3.40 -8.76
CA MET A 231 -16.44 4.33 -9.60
C MET A 231 -17.20 4.86 -10.82
#